data_AF-A0A926NCX9-F1
#
_entry.id   AF-A0A926NCX9-F1
#
_cell.length_a   1.000
_cell.length_b   1.000
_cell.length_c   1.000
_cell.angle_alpha   90.00
_cell.angle_beta   90.00
_cell.angle_gamma   90.00
#
_symmetry.space_group_name_H-M   'P 1'
#
loop_
_entity.id
_entity.type
_entity.pdbx_description
1 polymer ?
#
loop_
_entity_poly.entity_id
_entity_poly.type
_entity_poly.pdbx_seq_one_letter_code
_entity_poly.pdbx_strand_id
1 'polypeptide(L)'
;MKEQASTIVFARQINEKFTESLMIKEVTEVAKSACKDALAFLKAFADNDYTMRGLKSDLIKPEKASTIVKKLDMTSDEREKMRVLIDQDIRRDRNTELVREKRGSVTKEEYLLNEQAETNAKLELIRKAVDENPTASIRKLADITGLSKSAVQRLKKLL
;
A
#
# COMPACT_ATOMS: atom_id res chain seq x y z
N MET A 1 -9.67 -5.35 36.13
CA MET A 1 -8.88 -4.50 37.05
C MET A 1 -7.56 -4.09 36.43
N LYS A 2 -6.74 -5.05 35.94
CA LYS A 2 -5.47 -4.73 35.27
C LYS A 2 -5.65 -3.96 33.95
N GLU A 3 -6.60 -4.34 33.09
CA GLU A 3 -6.81 -3.61 31.83
C GLU A 3 -7.25 -2.16 32.07
N GLN A 4 -8.23 -1.96 32.95
CA GLN A 4 -8.75 -0.64 33.28
C GLN A 4 -7.69 0.31 33.85
N ALA A 5 -6.84 -0.18 34.76
CA ALA A 5 -5.74 0.62 35.29
C ALA A 5 -4.75 1.04 34.20
N SER A 6 -4.40 0.13 33.29
CA SER A 6 -3.53 0.45 32.15
C SER A 6 -4.16 1.45 31.18
N THR A 7 -5.47 1.33 30.91
CA THR A 7 -6.20 2.26 30.04
C THR A 7 -6.21 3.67 30.62
N ILE A 8 -6.40 3.81 31.93
CA ILE A 8 -6.35 5.12 32.61
C ILE A 8 -4.95 5.74 32.50
N VAL A 9 -3.90 4.96 32.77
CA VAL A 9 -2.52 5.44 32.67
C VAL A 9 -2.22 5.93 31.26
N PHE A 10 -2.60 5.13 30.25
CA PHE A 10 -2.42 5.48 28.85
C PHE A 10 -3.19 6.75 28.46
N ALA A 11 -4.46 6.87 28.87
CA ALA A 11 -5.28 8.05 28.60
C ALA A 11 -4.67 9.33 29.21
N ARG A 12 -4.11 9.24 30.41
CA ARG A 12 -3.41 10.36 31.05
C ARG A 12 -2.14 10.76 30.30
N GLN A 13 -1.32 9.79 29.89
CA GLN A 13 -0.12 10.05 29.09
C GLN A 13 -0.42 10.69 27.73
N ILE A 14 -1.57 10.37 27.12
CA ILE A 14 -2.03 11.07 25.92
C ILE A 14 -2.44 12.50 26.28
N ASN A 15 -3.23 12.68 27.36
CA ASN A 15 -3.72 13.98 27.77
C ASN A 15 -2.59 14.99 28.06
N GLU A 16 -1.49 14.50 28.62
CA GLU A 16 -0.28 15.30 28.91
C GLU A 16 0.43 15.81 27.65
N LYS A 17 0.16 15.23 26.48
CA LYS A 17 0.77 15.67 25.20
C LYS A 17 0.01 16.82 24.54
N PHE A 18 -1.20 17.15 25.00
CA PHE A 18 -1.95 18.27 24.44
C PHE A 18 -1.45 19.59 25.01
N THR A 19 -1.45 20.63 24.18
CA THR A 19 -1.10 22.01 24.57
C THR A 19 -2.02 22.52 25.66
N GLU A 20 -3.30 22.13 25.62
CA GLU A 20 -4.31 22.38 26.65
C GLU A 20 -4.80 21.03 27.19
N SER A 21 -4.23 20.60 28.31
CA SER A 21 -4.61 19.33 28.94
C SER A 21 -5.98 19.43 29.62
N LEU A 22 -6.82 18.41 29.46
CA LEU A 22 -8.09 18.29 30.17
C LEU A 22 -7.88 17.96 31.66
N MET A 23 -8.93 18.11 32.46
CA MET A 23 -8.88 17.78 33.88
C MET A 23 -8.64 16.26 34.08
N ILE A 24 -7.63 15.90 34.88
CA ILE A 24 -7.24 14.49 35.11
C ILE A 24 -8.42 13.63 35.59
N LYS A 25 -9.33 14.21 36.39
CA LYS A 25 -10.53 13.52 36.88
C LYS A 25 -11.44 13.11 35.71
N GLU A 26 -11.73 14.03 34.81
CA GLU A 26 -12.58 13.78 33.63
C GLU A 26 -11.95 12.72 32.72
N VAL A 27 -10.67 12.86 32.41
CA VAL A 27 -9.92 11.88 31.61
C VAL A 27 -9.99 10.48 32.23
N THR A 28 -9.88 10.40 33.55
CA THR A 28 -9.94 9.13 34.28
C THR A 28 -11.33 8.50 34.22
N GLU A 29 -12.39 9.27 34.46
CA GLU A 29 -13.76 8.75 34.42
C GLU A 29 -14.17 8.31 33.01
N VAL A 30 -13.81 9.09 31.98
CA VAL A 30 -14.05 8.73 30.59
C VAL A 30 -13.29 7.45 30.22
N ALA A 31 -12.00 7.35 30.58
CA ALA A 31 -11.21 6.15 30.31
C ALA A 31 -11.77 4.89 30.99
N LYS A 32 -12.28 5.03 32.22
CA LYS A 32 -12.96 3.93 32.93
C LYS A 32 -14.23 3.49 32.21
N SER A 33 -15.09 4.44 31.81
CA SER A 33 -16.33 4.13 31.10
C SER A 33 -16.04 3.46 29.76
N ALA A 34 -15.16 4.04 28.95
CA ALA A 34 -14.79 3.51 27.65
C ALA A 34 -14.19 2.10 27.74
N CYS A 35 -13.35 1.84 28.75
CA CYS A 35 -12.81 0.51 28.99
C CYS A 35 -13.92 -0.51 29.30
N LYS A 36 -14.90 -0.13 30.13
CA LYS A 36 -16.04 -0.98 30.48
C LYS A 36 -16.88 -1.30 29.24
N ASP A 37 -17.16 -0.29 28.41
CA ASP A 37 -17.96 -0.45 27.19
C ASP A 37 -17.24 -1.35 26.17
N ALA A 38 -15.93 -1.17 26.01
CA ALA A 38 -15.10 -2.01 25.14
C ALA A 38 -15.07 -3.47 25.61
N LEU A 39 -14.91 -3.72 26.91
CA LEU A 39 -14.95 -5.08 27.46
C LEU A 39 -16.32 -5.72 27.31
N ALA A 40 -17.40 -4.97 27.51
CA ALA A 40 -18.77 -5.45 27.29
C ALA A 40 -18.99 -5.86 25.83
N PHE A 41 -18.54 -5.03 24.88
CA PHE A 41 -18.56 -5.36 23.46
C PHE A 41 -17.73 -6.61 23.15
N LEU A 42 -16.47 -6.67 23.59
CA LEU A 42 -15.57 -7.79 23.30
C LEU A 42 -16.11 -9.12 23.82
N LYS A 43 -16.71 -9.10 25.02
CA LYS A 43 -17.38 -10.27 25.58
C LYS A 43 -18.56 -10.71 24.71
N ALA A 44 -19.48 -9.78 24.40
CA ALA A 44 -20.63 -10.10 23.57
C ALA A 44 -20.24 -10.53 22.15
N PHE A 45 -19.13 -10.00 21.63
CA PHE A 45 -18.59 -10.36 20.31
C PHE A 45 -17.99 -11.77 20.32
N ALA A 46 -17.24 -12.13 21.37
CA ALA A 46 -16.73 -13.49 21.56
C ALA A 46 -17.85 -14.51 21.78
N ASP A 47 -18.86 -14.17 22.59
CA ASP A 47 -20.03 -15.01 22.83
C ASP A 47 -20.89 -15.21 21.56
N ASN A 48 -20.70 -14.39 20.53
CA ASN A 48 -21.43 -14.40 19.25
C ASN A 48 -20.54 -14.83 18.06
N ASP A 49 -19.57 -15.70 18.32
CA ASP A 49 -18.64 -16.27 17.32
C ASP A 49 -17.92 -15.21 16.47
N TYR A 50 -17.58 -14.07 17.08
CA TYR A 50 -16.93 -12.95 16.40
C TYR A 50 -17.74 -12.40 15.21
N THR A 51 -19.07 -12.48 15.29
CA THR A 51 -19.96 -11.88 14.29
C THR A 51 -20.58 -10.58 14.82
N MET A 52 -20.66 -9.57 13.95
CA MET A 52 -21.30 -8.29 14.29
C MET A 52 -22.84 -8.35 14.20
N ARG A 53 -23.38 -9.38 13.53
CA ARG A 53 -24.82 -9.58 13.37
C ARG A 53 -25.37 -10.26 14.62
N GLY A 54 -26.53 -9.80 15.12
CA GLY A 54 -27.16 -10.38 16.32
C GLY A 54 -26.68 -9.78 17.65
N LEU A 55 -25.65 -8.92 17.63
CA LEU A 55 -25.25 -8.15 18.81
C LEU A 55 -26.35 -7.17 19.22
N LYS A 56 -26.60 -7.08 20.54
CA LYS A 56 -27.56 -6.14 21.12
C LYS A 56 -27.29 -4.70 20.66
N SER A 57 -28.35 -3.92 20.55
CA SER A 57 -28.32 -2.54 20.06
C SER A 57 -27.79 -1.53 21.08
N ASP A 58 -27.85 -1.87 22.37
CA ASP A 58 -27.36 -1.07 23.50
C ASP A 58 -25.84 -1.11 23.67
N LEU A 59 -25.17 -2.07 23.04
CA LEU A 59 -23.71 -2.18 23.06
C LEU A 59 -23.06 -1.08 22.22
N ILE A 60 -22.07 -0.40 22.80
CA ILE A 60 -21.21 0.54 22.08
C ILE A 60 -20.28 -0.28 21.18
N LYS A 61 -20.53 -0.22 19.87
CA LYS A 61 -19.76 -0.94 18.85
C LYS A 61 -18.57 -0.09 18.40
N PRO A 62 -17.41 -0.70 18.12
CA PRO A 62 -16.28 0.03 17.58
C PRO A 62 -16.64 0.61 16.21
N GLU A 63 -16.24 1.85 15.97
CA GLU A 63 -16.46 2.51 14.70
C GLU A 63 -15.60 1.90 13.59
N LYS A 64 -16.09 1.96 12.36
CA LYS A 64 -15.29 1.55 11.19
C LYS A 64 -14.13 2.53 11.02
N ALA A 65 -12.97 2.02 10.60
CA ALA A 65 -11.78 2.84 10.33
C ALA A 65 -12.09 4.02 9.38
N SER A 66 -12.89 3.79 8.33
CA SER A 66 -13.31 4.84 7.40
C SER A 66 -14.17 5.93 8.03
N THR A 67 -14.96 5.59 9.05
CA THR A 67 -15.75 6.58 9.82
C THR A 67 -14.84 7.43 10.71
N ILE A 68 -13.86 6.79 11.37
CA ILE A 68 -12.87 7.48 12.22
C ILE A 68 -12.05 8.46 11.38
N VAL A 69 -11.54 8.01 10.23
CA VAL A 69 -10.78 8.85 9.28
C VAL A 69 -11.58 10.09 8.87
N LYS A 70 -12.86 9.92 8.54
CA LYS A 70 -13.75 11.04 8.17
C LYS A 70 -14.01 12.00 9.31
N LYS A 71 -14.22 11.50 10.53
CA LYS A 71 -14.50 12.34 11.71
C LYS A 71 -13.30 13.16 12.16
N LEU A 72 -12.11 12.59 12.03
CA LEU A 72 -10.85 13.22 12.43
C LEU A 72 -10.18 13.99 11.29
N ASP A 73 -10.84 14.09 10.12
CA ASP A 73 -10.34 14.72 8.90
C ASP A 73 -8.88 14.33 8.57
N MET A 74 -8.58 13.03 8.69
CA MET A 74 -7.20 12.56 8.64
C MET A 74 -6.63 12.61 7.23
N THR A 75 -5.45 13.21 7.11
CA THR A 75 -4.74 13.30 5.84
C THR A 75 -4.18 11.94 5.39
N SER A 76 -3.83 11.81 4.12
CA SER A 76 -3.20 10.60 3.59
C SER A 76 -1.85 10.29 4.27
N ASP A 77 -1.03 11.31 4.51
CA ASP A 77 0.28 11.16 5.14
C ASP A 77 0.17 10.71 6.61
N GLU A 78 -0.83 11.21 7.34
CA GLU A 78 -1.11 10.77 8.71
C GLU A 78 -1.61 9.31 8.74
N ARG A 79 -2.43 8.92 7.76
CA ARG A 79 -2.90 7.54 7.62
C ARG A 79 -1.77 6.58 7.29
N GLU A 80 -0.83 6.95 6.43
CA GLU A 80 0.33 6.14 6.09
C GLU A 80 1.23 5.86 7.30
N LYS A 81 1.41 6.87 8.17
CA LYS A 81 2.16 6.73 9.42
C LYS A 81 1.47 5.82 10.44
N MET A 82 0.15 5.59 10.31
CA MET A 82 -0.60 4.73 11.22
C MET A 82 -0.67 3.28 10.72
N ARG A 83 0.01 2.38 11.44
CA ARG A 83 0.00 0.94 11.13
C ARG A 83 -1.38 0.27 11.20
N VAL A 84 -2.31 0.80 12.00
CA VAL A 84 -3.54 0.10 12.42
C VAL A 84 -4.80 0.56 11.67
N LEU A 85 -4.91 1.83 11.29
CA LEU A 85 -6.05 2.37 10.55
C LEU A 85 -5.82 2.24 9.04
N ILE A 86 -5.86 1.01 8.56
CA ILE A 86 -5.64 0.67 7.14
C ILE A 86 -6.95 0.88 6.40
N ASP A 87 -7.01 1.93 5.57
CA ASP A 87 -8.14 2.15 4.66
C ASP A 87 -8.16 1.10 3.54
N GLN A 88 -9.26 1.02 2.81
CA GLN A 88 -9.46 0.09 1.70
C GLN A 88 -8.35 0.22 0.64
N ASP A 89 -7.85 1.42 0.38
CA ASP A 89 -6.81 1.69 -0.61
C ASP A 89 -5.45 1.10 -0.18
N ILE A 90 -4.98 1.37 1.05
CA ILE A 90 -3.74 0.78 1.59
C ILE A 90 -3.85 -0.76 1.62
N ARG A 91 -5.03 -1.30 1.93
CA ARG A 91 -5.26 -2.76 1.90
C ARG A 91 -5.16 -3.30 0.47
N ARG A 92 -5.63 -2.55 -0.52
CA ARG A 92 -5.54 -2.91 -1.93
C ARG A 92 -4.09 -2.88 -2.42
N ASP A 93 -3.32 -1.88 -2.01
CA ASP A 93 -1.91 -1.74 -2.41
C ASP A 93 -1.06 -2.89 -1.86
N ARG A 94 -1.18 -3.18 -0.57
CA ARG A 94 -0.49 -4.33 0.06
C ARG A 94 -0.86 -5.66 -0.57
N ASN A 95 -2.15 -5.86 -0.89
CA ASN A 95 -2.58 -7.08 -1.57
C ASN A 95 -2.03 -7.16 -3.00
N THR A 96 -1.90 -6.01 -3.69
CA THR A 96 -1.31 -5.94 -5.02
C THR A 96 0.17 -6.33 -4.98
N GLU A 97 0.93 -5.83 -4.00
CA GLU A 97 2.33 -6.21 -3.77
C GLU A 97 2.47 -7.70 -3.45
N LEU A 98 1.70 -8.22 -2.50
CA LEU A 98 1.70 -9.65 -2.14
C LEU A 98 1.40 -10.57 -3.33
N VAL A 99 0.45 -10.18 -4.18
CA VAL A 99 0.12 -10.95 -5.40
C VAL A 99 1.23 -10.86 -6.44
N ARG A 100 1.92 -9.72 -6.54
CA ARG A 100 3.08 -9.56 -7.44
C ARG A 100 4.24 -10.44 -7.03
N GLU A 101 4.60 -10.44 -5.74
CA GLU A 101 5.66 -11.31 -5.20
C GLU A 101 5.37 -12.79 -5.48
N LYS A 102 4.14 -13.24 -5.19
CA LYS A 102 3.73 -14.63 -5.44
C LYS A 102 3.78 -15.04 -6.91
N ARG A 103 3.57 -14.10 -7.83
CA ARG A 103 3.58 -14.34 -9.28
C ARG A 103 4.94 -14.13 -9.92
N GLY A 104 5.90 -13.54 -9.20
CA GLY A 104 7.17 -13.07 -9.78
C GLY A 104 6.98 -11.99 -10.85
N SER A 105 5.88 -11.23 -10.79
CA SER A 105 5.57 -10.22 -11.81
C SER A 105 6.20 -8.87 -11.45
N VAL A 106 6.94 -8.29 -12.39
CA VAL A 106 7.53 -6.95 -12.26
C VAL A 106 6.51 -5.83 -12.37
N THR A 107 6.87 -4.66 -11.84
CA THR A 107 6.08 -3.44 -12.01
C THR A 107 6.06 -3.00 -13.47
N LYS A 108 5.09 -2.15 -13.83
CA LYS A 108 4.98 -1.60 -15.19
C LYS A 108 6.23 -0.78 -15.56
N GLU A 109 6.81 -0.08 -14.60
CA GLU A 109 8.01 0.75 -14.79
C GLU A 109 9.23 -0.13 -15.06
N GLU A 110 9.43 -1.18 -14.27
CA GLU A 110 10.50 -2.17 -14.49
C GLU A 110 10.33 -2.90 -15.84
N TYR A 111 9.09 -3.24 -16.21
CA TYR A 111 8.79 -3.82 -17.53
C TYR A 111 9.19 -2.86 -18.67
N LEU A 112 8.80 -1.59 -18.58
CA LEU A 112 9.14 -0.58 -19.58
C LEU A 112 10.64 -0.31 -19.65
N LEU A 113 11.33 -0.31 -18.51
CA LEU A 113 12.80 -0.18 -18.46
C LEU A 113 13.49 -1.36 -19.14
N ASN A 114 13.04 -2.59 -18.90
CA ASN A 114 13.56 -3.77 -19.56
C ASN A 114 13.30 -3.74 -21.08
N GLU A 115 12.10 -3.34 -21.50
CA GLU A 115 11.75 -3.21 -22.92
C GLU A 115 12.60 -2.13 -23.63
N GLN A 116 12.85 -1.00 -22.96
CA GLN A 116 13.76 0.03 -23.46
C GLN A 116 15.20 -0.47 -23.55
N ALA A 117 15.69 -1.18 -22.52
CA ALA A 117 17.03 -1.76 -22.52
C ALA A 117 17.22 -2.76 -23.67
N GLU A 118 16.26 -3.65 -23.91
CA GLU A 118 16.29 -4.56 -25.05
C GLU A 118 16.28 -3.84 -26.39
N THR A 119 15.48 -2.78 -26.51
CA THR A 119 15.38 -1.99 -27.74
C THR A 119 16.69 -1.26 -28.01
N ASN A 120 17.31 -0.70 -26.97
CA ASN A 120 18.62 -0.05 -27.06
C ASN A 120 19.74 -1.04 -27.44
N ALA A 121 19.74 -2.24 -26.87
CA ALA A 121 20.71 -3.28 -27.25
C ALA A 121 20.57 -3.67 -28.73
N LYS A 122 19.33 -3.79 -29.24
CA LYS A 122 19.07 -4.07 -30.66
C LYS A 122 19.47 -2.89 -31.57
N LEU A 123 19.31 -1.65 -31.11
CA LEU A 123 19.80 -0.46 -31.81
C LEU A 123 21.32 -0.42 -31.91
N GLU A 124 22.03 -0.72 -30.81
CA GLU A 124 23.50 -0.76 -30.81
C GLU A 124 24.06 -1.82 -31.76
N LEU A 125 23.44 -3.01 -31.80
CA LEU A 125 23.84 -4.08 -32.73
C LEU A 125 23.71 -3.65 -34.19
N ILE A 126 22.61 -2.95 -34.53
CA ILE A 126 22.41 -2.45 -35.90
C ILE A 126 23.37 -1.31 -36.20
N ARG A 127 23.61 -0.41 -35.24
CA ARG A 127 24.57 0.70 -35.42
C ARG A 127 25.95 0.17 -35.77
N LYS A 128 26.48 -0.79 -35.01
CA LYS A 128 27.76 -1.46 -35.30
C LYS A 128 27.76 -2.14 -36.66
N ALA A 129 26.70 -2.87 -37.01
CA ALA A 129 26.60 -3.56 -38.30
C ALA A 129 26.54 -2.59 -39.51
N VAL A 130 25.95 -1.40 -39.34
CA VAL A 130 25.93 -0.35 -40.36
C VAL A 130 27.30 0.34 -40.47
N ASP A 131 27.96 0.62 -39.35
CA ASP A 131 29.29 1.24 -39.32
C ASP A 131 30.34 0.33 -39.98
N GLU A 132 30.29 -0.98 -39.74
CA GLU A 132 31.18 -1.98 -40.33
C GLU A 132 30.87 -2.25 -41.81
N ASN A 133 29.61 -2.07 -42.24
CA ASN A 133 29.16 -2.36 -43.60
C ASN A 133 28.21 -1.28 -44.14
N PRO A 134 28.71 -0.08 -44.46
CA PRO A 134 27.86 1.09 -44.79
C PRO A 134 27.00 0.92 -46.05
N THR A 135 27.39 0.05 -46.98
CA THR A 135 26.65 -0.25 -48.23
C THR A 135 25.83 -1.53 -48.18
N ALA A 136 25.79 -2.23 -47.03
CA ALA A 136 25.04 -3.48 -46.92
C ALA A 136 23.52 -3.26 -47.08
N SER A 137 22.90 -4.14 -47.87
CA SER A 137 21.45 -4.16 -48.00
C SER A 137 20.81 -4.62 -46.69
N ILE A 138 19.54 -4.24 -46.47
CA ILE A 138 18.77 -4.65 -45.27
C ILE A 138 18.77 -6.18 -45.08
N ARG A 139 18.81 -6.94 -46.18
CA ARG A 139 18.92 -8.40 -46.14
C ARG A 139 20.24 -8.85 -45.52
N LYS A 140 21.37 -8.28 -45.95
CA LYS A 140 22.68 -8.59 -45.39
C LYS A 140 22.80 -8.17 -43.92
N LEU A 141 22.23 -7.01 -43.55
CA LEU A 141 22.21 -6.55 -42.15
C LEU A 141 21.37 -7.47 -41.24
N ALA A 142 20.27 -8.01 -41.74
CA ALA A 142 19.47 -9.01 -41.03
C ALA A 142 20.25 -10.32 -40.83
N ASP A 143 20.98 -10.78 -41.85
CA ASP A 143 21.81 -11.99 -41.76
C ASP A 143 22.97 -11.82 -40.76
N ILE A 144 23.58 -10.63 -40.67
CA ILE A 144 24.67 -10.31 -39.74
C ILE A 144 24.17 -10.17 -38.29
N THR A 145 23.03 -9.50 -38.09
CA THR A 145 22.53 -9.19 -36.74
C THR A 145 21.61 -10.27 -36.17
N GLY A 146 21.17 -11.23 -36.98
CA GLY A 146 20.18 -12.25 -36.60
C GLY A 146 18.76 -11.69 -36.37
N LEU A 147 18.53 -10.40 -36.67
CA LEU A 147 17.24 -9.74 -36.51
C LEU A 147 16.39 -9.89 -37.77
N SER A 148 15.05 -9.81 -37.63
CA SER A 148 14.15 -9.86 -38.78
C SER A 148 14.33 -8.63 -39.69
N LYS A 149 14.10 -8.79 -41.00
CA LYS A 149 14.22 -7.69 -41.98
C LYS A 149 13.36 -6.48 -41.62
N SER A 150 12.16 -6.71 -41.09
CA SER A 150 11.25 -5.65 -40.63
C SER A 150 11.77 -4.94 -39.39
N ALA A 151 12.35 -5.67 -38.43
CA ALA A 151 13.01 -5.07 -37.26
C ALA A 151 14.21 -4.21 -37.67
N VAL A 152 15.07 -4.72 -38.56
CA VAL A 152 16.22 -3.97 -39.09
C VAL A 152 15.78 -2.71 -39.83
N GLN A 153 14.76 -2.79 -40.68
CA GLN A 153 14.24 -1.64 -41.41
C GLN A 153 13.66 -0.57 -40.47
N ARG A 154 12.94 -0.98 -39.41
CA ARG A 154 12.38 -0.06 -38.41
C ARG A 154 13.48 0.61 -37.58
N LEU A 155 14.44 -0.18 -37.10
CA LEU A 155 15.51 0.29 -36.23
C LEU A 155 16.52 1.16 -37.00
N LYS A 156 16.79 0.86 -38.28
CA LYS A 156 17.61 1.71 -39.15
C LYS A 156 16.99 3.09 -39.42
N LYS A 157 15.66 3.24 -39.34
CA LYS A 157 14.99 4.56 -39.43
C LYS A 157 15.09 5.38 -38.13
N LEU A 158 15.43 4.72 -37.02
CA LEU A 158 15.54 5.33 -35.70
C LEU A 158 17.00 5.69 -35.35
N LEU A 159 17.97 5.23 -36.15
CA LEU A 159 19.36 5.69 -36.17
C LEU A 159 19.47 6.99 -36.97
#